data_AF-A0A090YCU9-F1
#
_entry.id   AF-A0A090YCU9-F1
#
_cell.length_a   1.000
_cell.length_b   1.000
_cell.length_c   1.000
_cell.angle_alpha   90.00
_cell.angle_beta   90.00
_cell.angle_gamma   90.00
#
_symmetry.space_group_name_H-M   'P 1'
#
loop_
_entity.id
_entity.type
_entity.pdbx_description
1 polymer ?
#
loop_
_entity_poly.entity_id
_entity_poly.type
_entity_poly.pdbx_seq_one_letter_code
_entity_poly.pdbx_strand_id
1 'polypeptide(L)'
;MTSTADSPLGKYGLGIHATKLPDGIEVWGHGGGIPGFTNFAGGTEDGQHVISININVLGAEKHINNILVSEFTKKTKKELADKEKKRKHREEVKYVMDQVVTNKKIPSVIAGGLKDGQHWSYATGTASYEVPRPVEPNFSFRIGSITKTFTASVILQLAEEKQLSLDDSVEKWLPGVVQGNGYDGNKITIRQLLNHTSGIALQPIQIWICEILPCLKIHTVTILLMNL
;
A
#
# COMPACT_ATOMS: atom_id res chain seq x y z
N MET A 1 -13.15 12.29 4.64
CA MET A 1 -11.71 12.46 4.36
C MET A 1 -11.22 13.81 4.91
N THR A 2 -11.02 13.93 6.22
CA THR A 2 -10.60 15.17 6.90
C THR A 2 -9.09 15.23 7.17
N SER A 3 -8.31 14.30 6.62
CA SER A 3 -6.89 14.09 6.92
C SER A 3 -6.06 13.75 5.68
N THR A 4 -6.49 14.17 4.48
CA THR A 4 -5.67 14.12 3.27
C THR A 4 -5.18 15.53 2.94
N ALA A 5 -3.93 15.66 2.53
CA ALA A 5 -3.33 16.89 2.05
C ALA A 5 -3.01 16.79 0.54
N ASP A 6 -2.83 17.93 -0.13
CA ASP A 6 -2.38 17.94 -1.52
C ASP A 6 -0.90 17.56 -1.60
N SER A 7 -0.56 16.72 -2.58
CA SER A 7 0.80 16.24 -2.83
C SER A 7 1.06 16.06 -4.33
N PRO A 8 2.32 15.86 -4.77
CA PRO A 8 2.62 15.48 -6.16
C PRO A 8 1.93 14.18 -6.62
N LEU A 9 1.46 13.34 -5.69
CA LEU A 9 0.69 12.11 -5.97
C LEU A 9 -0.83 12.35 -5.95
N GLY A 10 -1.29 13.60 -5.85
CA GLY A 10 -2.68 13.96 -5.61
C GLY A 10 -3.01 14.08 -4.13
N LYS A 11 -4.27 13.83 -3.75
CA LYS A 11 -4.67 13.81 -2.33
C LYS A 11 -4.03 12.60 -1.65
N TYR A 12 -3.25 12.87 -0.60
CA TYR A 12 -2.52 11.85 0.14
C TYR A 12 -2.69 12.04 1.65
N GLY A 13 -2.90 10.95 2.36
CA GLY A 13 -3.02 10.91 3.81
C GLY A 13 -3.60 9.58 4.28
N LEU A 14 -3.52 9.29 5.57
CA LEU A 14 -3.89 8.00 6.16
C LEU A 14 -3.15 6.80 5.53
N GLY A 15 -1.97 7.07 4.95
CA GLY A 15 -1.23 6.08 4.18
C GLY A 15 -1.84 5.69 2.84
N ILE A 16 -2.86 6.39 2.32
CA ILE A 16 -3.47 6.12 0.99
C ILE A 16 -3.44 7.36 0.09
N HIS A 17 -3.34 7.15 -1.21
CA HIS A 17 -3.55 8.16 -2.26
C HIS A 17 -4.57 7.67 -3.29
N ALA A 18 -5.19 8.62 -3.98
CA ALA A 18 -6.04 8.34 -5.12
C ALA A 18 -5.20 8.19 -6.40
N THR A 19 -5.40 7.08 -7.11
CA THR A 19 -4.86 6.86 -8.45
C THR A 19 -5.99 6.98 -9.47
N LYS A 20 -5.92 7.98 -10.36
CA LYS A 20 -6.86 8.15 -11.47
C LYS A 20 -6.48 7.25 -12.64
N LEU A 21 -7.39 6.36 -13.03
CA LEU A 21 -7.25 5.51 -14.21
C LEU A 21 -7.70 6.25 -15.48
N PRO A 22 -7.28 5.78 -16.68
CA PRO A 22 -7.58 6.46 -17.95
C PRO A 22 -9.08 6.66 -18.26
N ASP A 23 -9.94 5.82 -17.71
CA ASP A 23 -11.40 5.89 -17.88
C ASP A 23 -12.10 6.75 -16.81
N GLY A 24 -11.32 7.42 -15.95
CA GLY A 24 -11.82 8.32 -14.90
C GLY A 24 -12.18 7.62 -13.59
N ILE A 25 -12.00 6.29 -13.49
CA ILE A 25 -12.16 5.58 -12.22
C ILE A 25 -11.02 5.95 -11.28
N GLU A 26 -11.37 6.25 -10.02
CA GLU A 26 -10.40 6.45 -8.95
C GLU A 26 -10.24 5.18 -8.12
N VAL A 27 -9.00 4.74 -7.96
CA VAL A 27 -8.62 3.66 -7.06
C VAL A 27 -7.85 4.26 -5.90
N TRP A 28 -8.35 4.06 -4.68
CA TRP A 28 -7.71 4.51 -3.46
C TRP A 28 -6.85 3.39 -2.88
N GLY A 29 -5.58 3.67 -2.64
CA GLY A 29 -4.65 2.66 -2.15
C GLY A 29 -3.27 3.19 -1.89
N HIS A 30 -2.32 2.26 -1.72
CA HIS A 30 -0.92 2.61 -1.57
C HIS A 30 -0.01 1.55 -2.16
N GLY A 31 1.11 2.01 -2.72
CA GLY A 31 2.20 1.15 -3.16
C GLY A 31 3.16 0.82 -2.01
N GLY A 32 3.84 -0.31 -2.10
CA GLY A 32 4.86 -0.70 -1.13
C GLY A 32 6.11 -1.21 -1.82
N GLY A 33 7.18 -0.42 -1.82
CA GLY A 33 8.48 -0.83 -2.37
C GLY A 33 9.42 -1.35 -1.28
N ILE A 34 9.93 -2.56 -1.45
CA ILE A 34 11.04 -3.14 -0.67
C ILE A 34 11.98 -3.81 -1.66
N PRO A 35 13.32 -3.84 -1.46
CA PRO A 35 14.19 -4.65 -2.30
C PRO A 35 13.64 -6.07 -2.51
N GLY A 36 13.37 -6.41 -3.77
CA GLY A 36 12.75 -7.68 -4.18
C GLY A 36 11.22 -7.64 -4.39
N PHE A 37 10.52 -6.60 -3.95
CA PHE A 37 9.05 -6.52 -4.04
C PHE A 37 8.55 -5.13 -4.44
N THR A 38 7.65 -5.09 -5.41
CA THR A 38 6.76 -3.95 -5.67
C THR A 38 5.34 -4.40 -5.35
N ASN A 39 4.69 -3.71 -4.42
CA ASN A 39 3.35 -4.05 -3.95
C ASN A 39 2.37 -2.93 -4.25
N PHE A 40 1.08 -3.28 -4.33
CA PHE A 40 -0.03 -2.34 -4.26
C PHE A 40 -1.22 -3.00 -3.54
N ALA A 41 -1.92 -2.23 -2.73
CA ALA A 41 -3.23 -2.61 -2.22
C ALA A 41 -4.16 -1.40 -2.28
N GLY A 42 -5.38 -1.61 -2.76
CA GLY A 42 -6.35 -0.53 -2.91
C GLY A 42 -7.69 -1.00 -3.47
N GLY A 43 -8.59 -0.05 -3.69
CA GLY A 43 -9.91 -0.33 -4.23
C GLY A 43 -10.78 0.92 -4.40
N THR A 44 -12.06 0.70 -4.66
CA THR A 44 -13.09 1.74 -4.69
C THR A 44 -13.38 2.27 -3.28
N GLU A 45 -13.82 3.53 -3.15
CA GLU A 45 -14.11 4.16 -1.85
C GLU A 45 -15.16 3.41 -1.02
N ASP A 46 -16.11 2.74 -1.68
CA ASP A 46 -17.15 1.94 -1.04
C ASP A 46 -16.66 0.57 -0.55
N GLY A 47 -15.40 0.21 -0.83
CA GLY A 47 -14.79 -1.06 -0.48
C GLY A 47 -15.37 -2.28 -1.21
N GLN A 48 -16.28 -2.09 -2.17
CA GLN A 48 -16.94 -3.20 -2.88
C GLN A 48 -16.04 -3.83 -3.94
N HIS A 49 -15.02 -3.13 -4.40
CA HIS A 49 -14.04 -3.61 -5.38
C HIS A 49 -12.63 -3.29 -4.92
N VAL A 50 -11.90 -4.30 -4.43
CA VAL A 50 -10.52 -4.17 -3.93
C VAL A 50 -9.57 -5.14 -4.62
N ILE A 51 -8.29 -4.80 -4.67
CA ILE A 51 -7.21 -5.62 -5.20
C ILE A 51 -5.96 -5.49 -4.31
N SER A 52 -5.19 -6.57 -4.23
CA SER A 52 -3.82 -6.59 -3.74
C SER A 52 -2.92 -7.25 -4.78
N ILE A 53 -1.76 -6.65 -5.04
CA ILE A 53 -0.80 -7.07 -6.05
C ILE A 53 0.59 -7.09 -5.43
N ASN A 54 1.34 -8.15 -5.70
CA ASN A 54 2.77 -8.26 -5.45
C ASN A 54 3.48 -8.65 -6.75
N ILE A 55 4.58 -7.97 -7.04
CA ILE A 55 5.50 -8.31 -8.11
C ILE A 55 6.87 -8.53 -7.47
N ASN A 56 7.49 -9.67 -7.78
CA ASN A 56 8.77 -10.10 -7.21
C ASN A 56 9.98 -9.39 -7.85
N VAL A 57 9.91 -8.06 -7.93
CA VAL A 57 11.02 -7.18 -8.27
C VAL A 57 10.70 -5.78 -7.75
N LEU A 58 11.70 -4.98 -7.42
CA LEU A 58 11.51 -3.55 -7.13
C LEU A 58 11.41 -2.74 -8.44
N GLY A 59 10.60 -1.67 -8.47
CA GLY A 59 10.50 -0.77 -9.62
C GLY A 59 9.54 -1.26 -10.72
N ALA A 60 8.50 -2.04 -10.36
CA ALA A 60 7.53 -2.59 -11.29
C ALA A 60 6.17 -1.84 -11.30
N GLU A 61 6.15 -0.56 -10.91
CA GLU A 61 4.93 0.24 -10.76
C GLU A 61 4.14 0.34 -12.07
N LYS A 62 4.83 0.38 -13.22
CA LYS A 62 4.18 0.35 -14.54
C LYS A 62 3.34 -0.90 -14.75
N HIS A 63 3.80 -2.06 -14.28
CA HIS A 63 3.06 -3.32 -14.40
C HIS A 63 1.85 -3.35 -13.47
N ILE A 64 1.98 -2.79 -12.26
CA ILE A 64 0.85 -2.59 -11.34
C ILE A 64 -0.24 -1.75 -12.02
N ASN A 65 0.12 -0.61 -12.62
CA ASN A 65 -0.84 0.24 -13.32
C ASN A 65 -1.58 -0.49 -14.44
N ASN A 66 -0.88 -1.32 -15.22
CA ASN A 66 -1.52 -2.12 -16.28
C ASN A 66 -2.54 -3.13 -15.71
N ILE A 67 -2.21 -3.77 -14.59
CA ILE A 67 -3.11 -4.70 -13.89
C ILE A 67 -4.34 -3.94 -13.34
N LEU A 68 -4.13 -2.77 -12.73
CA LEU A 68 -5.22 -1.92 -12.23
C LEU A 68 -6.18 -1.48 -13.34
N VAL A 69 -5.64 -1.01 -14.47
CA VAL A 69 -6.47 -0.68 -15.64
C VAL A 69 -7.26 -1.90 -16.10
N SER A 70 -6.64 -3.08 -16.16
CA SER A 70 -7.36 -4.30 -16.55
C SER A 70 -8.45 -4.74 -15.57
N GLU A 71 -8.25 -4.53 -14.26
CA GLU A 71 -9.19 -4.94 -13.21
C GLU A 71 -10.36 -3.96 -13.05
N PHE A 72 -10.08 -2.65 -13.06
CA PHE A 72 -11.08 -1.65 -12.70
C PHE A 72 -11.80 -1.06 -13.92
N THR A 73 -11.15 -0.98 -15.09
CA THR A 73 -11.76 -0.30 -16.23
C THR A 73 -12.96 -1.06 -16.79
N LYS A 74 -14.08 -0.33 -16.97
CA LYS A 74 -15.29 -0.87 -17.60
C LYS A 74 -15.08 -0.93 -19.11
N LYS A 75 -14.99 -2.12 -19.69
CA LYS A 75 -15.06 -2.25 -21.15
C LYS A 75 -16.41 -1.76 -21.66
N THR A 76 -16.37 -0.76 -22.55
CA THR A 76 -17.56 -0.27 -23.24
C THR A 76 -18.05 -1.30 -24.25
N LYS A 77 -19.30 -1.75 -24.04
CA LYS A 77 -20.35 -2.08 -25.02
C LYS A 77 -20.84 -3.54 -25.12
N LYS A 78 -22.18 -3.58 -25.18
CA LYS A 78 -23.11 -4.61 -25.65
C LYS A 78 -23.21 -5.92 -24.85
N GLU A 79 -24.41 -6.06 -24.28
CA GLU A 79 -25.12 -7.26 -23.83
C GLU A 79 -24.40 -8.60 -24.04
N LEU A 80 -23.72 -9.04 -22.99
CA LEU A 80 -23.39 -10.42 -22.71
C LEU A 80 -23.79 -10.69 -21.26
N ALA A 81 -24.25 -11.90 -20.96
CA ALA A 81 -24.72 -12.28 -19.62
C ALA A 81 -23.61 -12.10 -18.57
N ASP A 82 -23.96 -11.62 -17.37
CA ASP A 82 -23.01 -11.13 -16.37
C ASP A 82 -21.97 -12.17 -15.91
N LYS A 83 -22.30 -13.46 -15.94
CA LYS A 83 -21.35 -14.54 -15.60
C LYS A 83 -20.26 -14.73 -16.66
N GLU A 84 -20.61 -14.61 -17.94
CA GLU A 84 -19.65 -14.77 -19.04
C GLU A 84 -18.73 -13.54 -19.14
N LYS A 85 -19.27 -12.34 -18.88
CA LYS A 85 -18.47 -11.11 -18.70
C LYS A 85 -17.48 -11.23 -17.54
N LYS A 86 -17.90 -11.73 -16.38
CA LYS A 86 -17.02 -11.93 -15.20
C LYS A 86 -15.89 -12.93 -15.51
N ARG A 87 -16.19 -14.05 -16.16
CA ARG A 87 -15.17 -15.05 -16.56
C ARG A 87 -14.15 -14.44 -17.54
N LYS A 88 -14.63 -13.78 -18.58
CA LYS A 88 -13.78 -13.15 -19.61
C LYS A 88 -12.93 -12.00 -19.05
N HIS A 89 -13.48 -11.18 -18.17
CA HIS A 89 -12.73 -10.12 -17.49
C HIS A 89 -11.57 -10.68 -16.64
N ARG A 90 -11.82 -11.79 -15.93
CA ARG A 90 -10.79 -12.43 -15.11
C ARG A 90 -9.72 -13.13 -15.95
N GLU A 91 -10.07 -13.60 -17.14
CA GLU A 91 -9.08 -14.09 -18.11
C GLU A 91 -8.19 -12.96 -18.63
N GLU A 92 -8.72 -11.74 -18.80
CA GLU A 92 -7.93 -10.57 -19.22
C GLU A 92 -6.93 -10.13 -18.15
N VAL A 93 -7.34 -10.05 -16.88
CA VAL A 93 -6.44 -9.71 -15.77
C VAL A 93 -5.32 -10.74 -15.64
N LYS A 94 -5.64 -12.03 -15.72
CA LYS A 94 -4.65 -13.12 -15.74
C LYS A 94 -3.69 -13.00 -16.93
N TYR A 95 -4.21 -12.73 -18.12
CA TYR A 95 -3.40 -12.51 -19.31
C TYR A 95 -2.40 -11.37 -19.11
N VAL A 96 -2.84 -10.22 -18.57
CA VAL A 96 -1.95 -9.09 -18.26
C VAL A 96 -0.87 -9.49 -17.26
N MET A 97 -1.22 -10.25 -16.22
CA MET A 97 -0.26 -10.77 -15.24
C MET A 97 0.75 -11.74 -15.88
N ASP A 98 0.30 -12.63 -16.75
CA ASP A 98 1.18 -13.56 -17.46
C ASP A 98 2.17 -12.81 -18.36
N GLN A 99 1.75 -11.71 -19.01
CA GLN A 99 2.65 -10.86 -19.79
C GLN A 99 3.73 -10.16 -18.96
N VAL A 100 3.57 -10.05 -17.64
CA VAL A 100 4.61 -9.47 -16.77
C VAL A 100 5.82 -10.41 -16.67
N VAL A 101 5.59 -11.73 -16.62
CA VAL A 101 6.65 -12.73 -16.37
C VAL A 101 7.32 -13.25 -17.65
N THR A 102 6.78 -12.96 -18.84
CA THR A 102 7.30 -13.47 -20.14
C THR A 102 8.74 -13.04 -20.43
N ASN A 103 9.18 -11.87 -19.96
CA ASN A 103 10.52 -11.34 -20.24
C ASN A 103 11.64 -11.91 -19.34
N LYS A 104 11.35 -12.92 -18.49
CA LYS A 104 12.30 -13.59 -17.55
C LYS A 104 13.08 -12.69 -16.59
N LYS A 105 12.81 -11.38 -16.57
CA LYS A 105 13.38 -10.42 -15.62
C LYS A 105 12.54 -10.29 -14.36
N ILE A 106 11.25 -10.61 -14.45
CA ILE A 106 10.30 -10.57 -13.35
C ILE A 106 9.95 -12.02 -12.98
N PRO A 107 10.38 -12.50 -11.80
CA PRO A 107 10.18 -13.88 -11.40
C PRO A 107 8.71 -14.26 -11.31
N SER A 108 7.91 -13.42 -10.64
CA SER A 108 6.52 -13.73 -10.37
C SER A 108 5.65 -12.51 -10.16
N VAL A 109 4.35 -12.71 -10.37
CA VAL A 109 3.28 -11.81 -9.95
C VAL A 109 2.26 -12.61 -9.16
N ILE A 110 1.81 -12.05 -8.05
CA ILE A 110 0.66 -12.52 -7.28
C ILE A 110 -0.35 -11.38 -7.26
N ALA A 111 -1.61 -11.68 -7.54
CA ALA A 111 -2.68 -10.73 -7.30
C ALA A 111 -3.92 -11.46 -6.78
N GLY A 112 -4.71 -10.74 -6.01
CA GLY A 112 -6.03 -11.17 -5.60
C GLY A 112 -6.93 -9.99 -5.36
N GLY A 113 -8.22 -10.20 -5.40
CA GLY A 113 -9.19 -9.14 -5.24
C GLY A 113 -10.53 -9.65 -4.75
N LEU A 114 -11.37 -8.69 -4.40
CA LEU A 114 -12.76 -8.89 -4.02
C LEU A 114 -13.60 -7.93 -4.85
N LYS A 115 -14.65 -8.45 -5.46
CA LYS A 115 -15.64 -7.66 -6.18
C LYS A 115 -17.03 -8.20 -5.95
N ASP A 116 -17.95 -7.38 -5.46
CA ASP A 116 -19.34 -7.76 -5.16
C ASP A 116 -19.44 -9.04 -4.29
N GLY A 117 -18.59 -9.15 -3.25
CA GLY A 117 -18.54 -10.33 -2.37
C GLY A 117 -17.78 -11.55 -2.94
N GLN A 118 -17.30 -11.49 -4.18
CA GLN A 118 -16.58 -12.59 -4.82
C GLN A 118 -15.07 -12.40 -4.76
N HIS A 119 -14.40 -13.34 -4.10
CA HIS A 119 -12.95 -13.34 -3.95
C HIS A 119 -12.25 -13.99 -5.13
N TRP A 120 -11.01 -13.58 -5.33
CA TRP A 120 -10.11 -14.28 -6.21
C TRP A 120 -8.65 -14.10 -5.89
N SER A 121 -7.86 -15.04 -6.39
CA SER A 121 -6.42 -14.95 -6.40
C SER A 121 -5.85 -15.65 -7.64
N TYR A 122 -4.69 -15.18 -8.09
CA TYR A 122 -3.92 -15.76 -9.17
C TYR A 122 -2.45 -15.48 -8.93
N ALA A 123 -1.61 -16.43 -9.31
CA ALA A 123 -0.17 -16.31 -9.24
C ALA A 123 0.44 -16.91 -10.50
N THR A 124 1.46 -16.28 -11.04
CA THR A 124 2.16 -16.73 -12.26
C THR A 124 3.66 -16.46 -12.13
N GLY A 125 4.46 -17.33 -12.74
CA GLY A 125 5.92 -17.31 -12.64
C GLY A 125 6.50 -18.23 -11.56
N THR A 126 7.69 -17.89 -11.06
CA THR A 126 8.45 -18.67 -10.08
C THR A 126 8.81 -17.85 -8.85
N ALA A 127 8.79 -18.48 -7.68
CA ALA A 127 9.12 -17.81 -6.42
C ALA A 127 10.62 -17.59 -6.22
N SER A 128 11.47 -18.38 -6.88
CA SER A 128 12.92 -18.27 -6.82
C SER A 128 13.55 -18.79 -8.11
N TYR A 129 14.54 -18.06 -8.65
CA TYR A 129 15.33 -18.56 -9.77
C TYR A 129 16.37 -19.60 -9.34
N GLU A 130 16.85 -19.53 -8.08
CA GLU A 130 17.85 -20.44 -7.54
C GLU A 130 17.26 -21.82 -7.24
N VAL A 131 16.05 -21.84 -6.68
CA VAL A 131 15.28 -23.05 -6.40
C VAL A 131 13.93 -22.90 -7.09
N PRO A 132 13.83 -23.27 -8.39
CA PRO A 132 12.60 -23.12 -9.16
C PRO A 132 11.44 -23.84 -8.50
N ARG A 133 10.56 -23.05 -7.89
CA ARG A 133 9.26 -23.49 -7.38
C ARG A 133 8.18 -22.57 -7.96
N PRO A 134 7.01 -23.12 -8.34
CA PRO A 134 5.88 -22.29 -8.71
C PRO A 134 5.55 -21.31 -7.58
N VAL A 135 5.18 -20.09 -7.95
CA VAL A 135 4.58 -19.18 -6.98
C VAL A 135 3.14 -19.61 -6.69
N GLU A 136 2.68 -19.49 -5.45
CA GLU A 136 1.29 -19.77 -5.08
C GLU A 136 0.60 -18.49 -4.60
N PRO A 137 -0.73 -18.36 -4.78
CA PRO A 137 -1.43 -17.14 -4.42
C PRO A 137 -1.51 -16.84 -2.92
N ASN A 138 -1.14 -17.79 -2.06
CA ASN A 138 -1.15 -17.67 -0.60
C ASN A 138 0.25 -17.37 0.00
N PHE A 139 1.28 -17.15 -0.83
CA PHE A 139 2.61 -16.83 -0.31
C PHE A 139 2.63 -15.48 0.41
N SER A 140 3.41 -15.41 1.48
CA SER A 140 3.64 -14.18 2.23
C SER A 140 4.81 -13.39 1.64
N PHE A 141 4.67 -12.06 1.63
CA PHE A 141 5.68 -11.12 1.17
C PHE A 141 5.65 -9.86 2.03
N ARG A 142 6.72 -9.07 1.98
CA ARG A 142 6.82 -7.82 2.73
C ARG A 142 6.06 -6.72 1.98
N ILE A 143 5.14 -6.04 2.67
CA ILE A 143 4.19 -5.08 2.05
C ILE A 143 4.65 -3.61 2.06
N GLY A 144 5.79 -3.31 2.70
CA GLY A 144 6.37 -1.95 2.72
C GLY A 144 5.40 -0.90 3.26
N SER A 145 5.36 0.27 2.59
CA SER A 145 4.52 1.41 2.99
C SER A 145 3.02 1.14 2.98
N ILE A 146 2.53 0.00 2.47
CA ILE A 146 1.14 -0.40 2.71
C ILE A 146 0.86 -0.49 4.21
N THR A 147 1.86 -0.80 5.05
CA THR A 147 1.75 -0.78 6.52
C THR A 147 1.18 0.54 7.08
N LYS A 148 1.42 1.67 6.41
CA LYS A 148 0.90 2.99 6.82
C LYS A 148 -0.63 3.01 6.91
N THR A 149 -1.30 2.29 6.02
CA THR A 149 -2.77 2.23 5.99
C THR A 149 -3.30 1.53 7.23
N PHE A 150 -2.68 0.40 7.61
CA PHE A 150 -3.05 -0.34 8.82
C PHE A 150 -2.81 0.48 10.09
N THR A 151 -1.65 1.15 10.19
CA THR A 151 -1.36 2.05 11.32
C THR A 151 -2.39 3.18 11.40
N ALA A 152 -2.74 3.80 10.27
CA ALA A 152 -3.74 4.84 10.22
C ALA A 152 -5.14 4.33 10.66
N SER A 153 -5.55 3.13 10.22
CA SER A 153 -6.80 2.51 10.65
C SER A 153 -6.88 2.34 12.17
N VAL A 154 -5.82 1.83 12.80
CA VAL A 154 -5.77 1.67 14.26
C VAL A 154 -5.84 3.01 14.98
N ILE A 155 -5.12 4.03 14.51
CA ILE A 155 -5.16 5.37 15.11
C ILE A 155 -6.57 5.99 14.98
N LEU A 156 -7.22 5.83 13.83
CA LEU A 156 -8.58 6.31 13.62
C LEU A 156 -9.59 5.58 14.50
N GLN A 157 -9.44 4.27 14.68
CA GLN A 157 -10.27 3.49 15.61
C GLN A 157 -10.12 4.00 17.05
N LEU A 158 -8.88 4.19 17.52
CA LEU A 158 -8.63 4.75 18.86
C LEU A 158 -9.20 6.16 19.02
N ALA A 159 -9.19 6.97 17.95
CA ALA A 159 -9.80 8.30 17.96
C ALA A 159 -11.34 8.23 18.06
N GLU A 160 -11.97 7.30 17.35
CA GLU A 160 -13.41 7.04 17.42
C GLU A 160 -13.84 6.56 18.81
N GLU A 161 -13.03 5.66 19.39
CA GLU A 161 -13.21 5.16 20.77
C GLU A 161 -12.86 6.21 21.84
N LYS A 162 -12.48 7.42 21.44
CA LYS A 162 -12.09 8.54 22.31
C LYS A 162 -10.90 8.22 23.21
N GLN A 163 -10.09 7.23 22.85
CA GLN A 163 -8.85 6.89 23.56
C GLN A 163 -7.74 7.89 23.24
N LEU A 164 -7.78 8.50 22.05
CA LEU A 164 -6.89 9.61 21.67
C LEU A 164 -7.65 10.68 20.89
N SER A 165 -7.06 11.88 20.76
CA SER A 165 -7.52 12.88 19.79
C SER A 165 -6.52 13.00 18.65
N LEU A 166 -6.99 13.14 17.42
CA LEU A 166 -6.12 13.43 16.27
C LEU A 166 -5.41 14.78 16.41
N ASP A 167 -5.94 15.68 17.23
CA ASP A 167 -5.37 16.99 17.50
C ASP A 167 -4.48 17.00 18.76
N ASP A 168 -4.28 15.84 19.38
CA ASP A 168 -3.25 15.68 20.41
C ASP A 168 -1.85 15.91 19.83
N SER A 169 -0.98 16.53 20.62
CA SER A 169 0.43 16.64 20.30
C SER A 169 1.11 15.27 20.35
N VAL A 170 2.17 15.10 19.57
CA VAL A 170 2.99 13.88 19.60
C VAL A 170 3.66 13.72 20.98
N GLU A 171 4.12 14.81 21.60
CA GLU A 171 4.76 14.78 22.92
C GLU A 171 3.86 14.17 24.01
N LYS A 172 2.53 14.36 23.93
CA LYS A 172 1.57 13.76 24.88
C LYS A 172 1.67 12.23 24.93
N TRP A 173 1.90 11.61 23.78
CA TRP A 173 1.89 10.15 23.61
C TRP A 173 3.29 9.54 23.54
N LEU A 174 4.27 10.33 23.09
CA LEU A 174 5.66 9.93 22.86
C LEU A 174 6.62 10.98 23.44
N PRO A 175 6.63 11.17 24.77
CA PRO A 175 7.43 12.22 25.39
C PRO A 175 8.93 12.00 25.13
N GLY A 176 9.63 13.06 24.72
CA GLY A 176 11.06 13.02 24.44
C GLY A 176 11.48 12.35 23.13
N VAL A 177 10.54 11.84 22.31
CA VAL A 177 10.88 11.13 21.06
C VAL A 177 11.12 12.09 19.90
N VAL A 178 10.32 13.15 19.78
CA VAL A 178 10.40 14.12 18.67
C VAL A 178 10.91 15.46 19.19
N GLN A 179 12.22 15.58 19.33
CA GLN A 179 12.90 16.78 19.83
C GLN A 179 14.23 17.00 19.10
N GLY A 180 14.65 18.26 18.98
CA GLY A 180 15.94 18.63 18.40
C GLY A 180 15.91 18.81 16.88
N ASN A 181 16.99 19.37 16.31
CA ASN A 181 17.12 19.68 14.88
C ASN A 181 15.94 20.49 14.29
N GLY A 182 15.33 21.37 15.10
CA GLY A 182 14.16 22.16 14.72
C GLY A 182 12.81 21.46 14.89
N TYR A 183 12.79 20.20 15.31
CA TYR A 183 11.57 19.45 15.63
C TYR A 183 11.16 19.66 17.09
N ASP A 184 9.85 19.84 17.29
CA ASP A 184 9.22 19.99 18.60
C ASP A 184 7.89 19.21 18.58
N GLY A 185 7.87 18.08 19.30
CA GLY A 185 6.71 17.19 19.42
C GLY A 185 5.48 17.86 20.03
N ASN A 186 5.60 19.01 20.70
CA ASN A 186 4.47 19.78 21.19
C ASN A 186 3.73 20.53 20.07
N LYS A 187 4.40 20.80 18.95
CA LYS A 187 3.86 21.54 17.81
C LYS A 187 3.34 20.64 16.68
N ILE A 188 3.59 19.34 16.80
CA ILE A 188 3.21 18.34 15.81
C ILE A 188 2.04 17.54 16.36
N THR A 189 0.95 17.43 15.61
CA THR A 189 -0.23 16.65 15.98
C THR A 189 -0.23 15.26 15.34
N ILE A 190 -1.00 14.34 15.92
CA ILE A 190 -1.24 13.02 15.31
C ILE A 190 -1.82 13.17 13.89
N ARG A 191 -2.71 14.14 13.65
CA ARG A 191 -3.27 14.45 12.33
C ARG A 191 -2.18 14.82 11.32
N GLN A 192 -1.20 15.63 11.74
CA GLN A 192 -0.07 16.03 10.90
C GLN A 192 0.86 14.87 10.55
N LEU A 193 1.00 13.88 11.44
CA LEU A 193 1.69 12.64 11.12
C LEU A 193 0.91 11.83 10.06
N LEU A 194 -0.38 11.63 10.29
CA LEU A 194 -1.23 10.83 9.39
C LEU A 194 -1.36 11.40 7.97
N ASN A 195 -1.25 12.72 7.80
CA ASN A 195 -1.37 13.38 6.49
C ASN A 195 -0.01 13.86 5.93
N HIS A 196 1.10 13.48 6.56
CA HIS A 196 2.47 13.85 6.18
C HIS A 196 2.72 15.38 6.10
N THR A 197 2.09 16.18 6.97
CA THR A 197 2.33 17.64 7.06
C THR A 197 3.08 18.07 8.33
N SER A 198 3.67 17.12 9.06
CA SER A 198 4.46 17.38 10.27
C SER A 198 5.79 18.11 10.03
N GLY A 199 6.30 18.06 8.80
CA GLY A 199 7.61 18.62 8.44
C GLY A 199 8.80 17.75 8.87
N ILE A 200 8.57 16.57 9.47
CA ILE A 200 9.63 15.63 9.85
C ILE A 200 10.24 15.05 8.56
N ALA A 201 11.55 15.20 8.41
CA ALA A 201 12.27 14.69 7.25
C ALA A 201 12.44 13.17 7.32
N LEU A 202 12.41 12.52 6.15
CA LEU A 202 12.48 11.06 6.02
C LEU A 202 13.85 10.46 6.42
N GLN A 203 14.88 11.27 6.70
CA GLN A 203 16.24 10.80 7.01
C GLN A 203 16.91 11.66 8.08
N PRO A 204 17.35 11.07 9.22
CA PRO A 204 18.48 10.14 9.21
C PRO A 204 18.35 8.91 10.14
N ILE A 205 17.17 8.30 10.29
CA ILE A 205 16.98 7.16 11.22
C ILE A 205 17.57 5.82 10.69
N GLN A 206 17.72 5.66 9.37
CA GLN A 206 18.20 4.40 8.80
C GLN A 206 19.70 4.11 9.06
N ILE A 207 20.53 5.14 9.25
CA ILE A 207 21.98 4.99 9.40
C ILE A 207 22.37 4.76 10.88
N TRP A 208 21.63 5.35 11.83
CA TRP A 208 21.96 5.27 13.26
C TRP A 208 21.43 4.01 13.99
N ILE A 209 20.38 3.36 13.47
CA ILE A 209 19.80 2.15 14.09
C ILE A 209 20.75 0.94 14.00
N CYS A 210 21.64 0.89 13.01
CA CYS A 210 22.55 -0.25 12.85
C CYS A 210 23.79 -0.22 13.75
N GLU A 211 24.19 0.93 14.30
CA GLU A 211 25.52 1.03 14.93
C GLU A 211 25.56 1.13 16.46
N ILE A 212 24.50 1.50 17.20
CA ILE A 212 24.70 1.90 18.62
C ILE A 212 23.75 1.32 19.69
N LEU A 213 22.60 0.69 19.42
CA LEU A 213 21.68 0.27 20.51
C LEU A 213 21.09 -1.16 20.40
N PRO A 214 21.07 -1.94 21.49
CA PRO A 214 20.61 -3.34 21.48
C PRO A 214 19.10 -3.45 21.19
N CYS A 215 18.77 -4.44 20.36
CA CYS A 215 17.54 -4.65 19.60
C CYS A 215 16.18 -4.66 20.32
N LEU A 216 16.11 -4.49 21.65
CA LEU A 216 14.90 -4.86 22.40
C LEU A 216 13.90 -3.70 22.66
N LYS A 217 14.31 -2.44 22.53
CA LYS A 217 13.39 -1.27 22.67
C LYS A 217 12.88 -0.70 21.35
N ILE A 218 13.35 -1.24 20.22
CA ILE A 218 13.20 -0.66 18.86
C ILE A 218 11.84 -1.01 18.22
N HIS A 219 11.20 -2.11 18.61
CA HIS A 219 10.04 -2.63 17.88
C HIS A 219 8.82 -1.68 17.86
N THR A 220 8.58 -0.88 18.91
CA THR A 220 7.37 -0.05 18.99
C THR A 220 7.52 1.31 18.29
N VAL A 221 8.71 1.92 18.32
CA VAL A 221 8.94 3.28 17.79
C VAL A 221 9.39 3.26 16.33
N THR A 222 10.12 2.23 15.91
CA THR A 222 10.60 2.08 14.53
C THR A 222 9.47 1.74 13.57
N ILE A 223 8.43 1.01 14.01
CA ILE A 223 7.23 0.78 13.20
C ILE A 223 6.45 2.08 13.00
N LEU A 224 6.43 3.00 13.98
CA LEU A 224 5.74 4.28 13.82
C LEU A 224 6.52 5.23 12.91
N LEU A 225 7.84 5.39 13.12
CA LEU A 225 8.65 6.36 12.39
C LEU A 225 9.10 5.91 10.99
N MET A 226 9.28 4.61 10.72
CA MET A 226 9.56 4.11 9.36
C MET A 226 8.30 4.05 8.49
N ASN A 227 7.11 4.14 9.09
CA ASN A 227 5.82 4.20 8.41
C ASN A 227 5.22 5.62 8.42
N LEU A 228 6.03 6.65 8.66
CA LEU A 228 5.65 8.05 8.46
C LEU A 228 6.50 8.69 7.35
#